data_AF-N4U8Q7-F1
#
_entry.id   AF-N4U8Q7-F1
#
_cell.length_a   1.000
_cell.length_b   1.000
_cell.length_c   1.000
_cell.angle_alpha   90.00
_cell.angle_beta   90.00
_cell.angle_gamma   90.00
#
_symmetry.space_group_name_H-M   'P 1'
#
loop_
_entity.id
_entity.type
_entity.pdbx_description
1 polymer ?
#
loop_
_entity_poly.entity_id
_entity_poly.type
_entity_poly.pdbx_seq_one_letter_code
_entity_poly.pdbx_strand_id
1 'polypeptide(L)'
;LFATLSEIIYEYGFEGRVGYFVTDNAESNDTCLEELATELGFNKQHRRLRCCGHIINLVARSILFGTDADAFEEDCQADKELQDEMRLWRAKGPIGKLHNIAHWVQRSGQRIDKLHKLQSIENTALGLEDRSTYDVITDNATRWNASETMMERGYQLRNPLDSLVQAEVTEWDQYVAMRMLENPGIPLIFRIQTVSLKVLDLKFKVLDETI
;
A
#
# COMPACT_ATOMS: atom_id res chain seq x y z
N LEU A 1 13.92 -23.39 7.09
CA LEU A 1 15.00 -22.48 6.64
C LEU A 1 16.37 -23.06 6.96
N PHE A 2 16.67 -23.36 8.24
CA PHE A 2 17.93 -23.98 8.66
C PHE A 2 18.31 -25.23 7.86
N ALA A 3 17.46 -26.26 7.86
CA ALA A 3 17.77 -27.55 7.22
C ALA A 3 18.21 -27.38 5.75
N THR A 4 17.48 -26.57 4.99
CA THR A 4 17.78 -26.27 3.59
C THR A 4 19.12 -25.53 3.42
N LEU A 5 19.39 -24.52 4.26
CA LEU A 5 20.65 -23.77 4.17
C LEU A 5 21.85 -24.61 4.60
N SER A 6 21.70 -25.43 5.64
CA SER A 6 22.72 -26.36 6.12
C SER A 6 23.07 -27.38 5.02
N GLU A 7 22.06 -28.00 4.40
CA GLU A 7 22.23 -28.92 3.26
C GLU A 7 23.03 -28.28 2.12
N ILE A 8 22.66 -27.07 1.69
CA ILE A 8 23.37 -26.32 0.63
C ILE A 8 24.82 -26.02 1.05
N ILE A 9 25.06 -25.63 2.29
CA ILE A 9 26.41 -25.32 2.78
C ILE A 9 27.30 -26.56 2.68
N TYR A 10 26.82 -27.74 3.10
CA TYR A 10 27.60 -28.97 3.00
C TYR A 10 27.70 -29.50 1.58
N GLU A 11 26.62 -29.46 0.79
CA GLU A 11 26.60 -29.93 -0.59
C GLU A 11 27.67 -29.24 -1.43
N TYR A 12 27.87 -27.94 -1.22
CA TYR A 12 28.86 -27.14 -1.94
C TYR A 12 30.22 -27.00 -1.20
N GLY A 13 30.36 -27.63 -0.02
CA GLY A 13 31.60 -27.62 0.77
C GLY A 13 31.97 -26.23 1.31
N PHE A 14 31.01 -25.44 1.76
CA PHE A 14 31.20 -24.09 2.26
C PHE A 14 31.36 -23.98 3.77
N GLU A 15 31.33 -25.06 4.53
CA GLU A 15 31.34 -25.08 6.00
C GLU A 15 32.47 -24.23 6.62
N GLY A 16 33.67 -24.22 6.01
CA GLY A 16 34.81 -23.39 6.43
C GLY A 16 34.96 -22.05 5.69
N ARG A 17 34.07 -21.75 4.73
CA ARG A 17 34.17 -20.61 3.79
C ARG A 17 33.05 -19.57 3.98
N VAL A 18 32.01 -19.87 4.77
CA VAL A 18 30.95 -18.90 5.04
C VAL A 18 31.44 -17.78 5.96
N GLY A 19 31.50 -16.57 5.42
CA GLY A 19 31.93 -15.37 6.14
C GLY A 19 30.81 -14.67 6.92
N TYR A 20 29.84 -14.09 6.21
CA TYR A 20 28.76 -13.28 6.79
C TYR A 20 27.43 -13.61 6.13
N PHE A 21 26.34 -13.38 6.87
CA PHE A 21 24.97 -13.56 6.40
C PHE A 21 24.28 -12.21 6.35
N VAL A 22 23.67 -11.86 5.22
CA VAL A 22 22.85 -10.65 5.08
C VAL A 22 21.38 -11.07 5.10
N THR A 23 20.64 -10.67 6.13
CA THR A 23 19.22 -11.04 6.27
C THR A 23 18.36 -9.82 6.65
N ASP A 24 17.07 -9.87 6.33
CA ASP A 24 16.10 -8.89 6.81
C ASP A 24 15.75 -9.12 8.30
N ASN A 25 14.78 -8.37 8.83
CA ASN A 25 14.34 -8.49 10.23
C ASN A 25 13.25 -9.55 10.46
N ALA A 26 13.16 -10.59 9.62
CA ALA A 26 12.23 -11.68 9.89
C ALA A 26 12.72 -12.55 11.06
N GLU A 27 11.82 -12.91 11.99
CA GLU A 27 12.15 -13.78 13.14
C GLU A 27 12.67 -15.16 12.71
N SER A 28 12.18 -15.68 11.58
CA SER A 28 12.64 -16.95 11.01
C SER A 28 14.13 -16.94 10.66
N ASN A 29 14.67 -15.79 10.26
CA ASN A 29 16.11 -15.61 10.02
C ASN A 29 16.90 -15.62 11.32
N ASP A 30 16.32 -15.11 12.41
CA ASP A 30 16.95 -15.14 13.72
C ASP A 30 17.10 -16.57 14.25
N THR A 31 16.03 -17.37 14.18
CA THR A 31 16.08 -18.79 14.58
C THR A 31 17.04 -19.58 13.71
N CYS A 32 16.97 -19.39 12.39
CA CYS A 32 17.83 -20.12 11.45
C CYS A 32 19.32 -19.83 11.67
N LEU A 33 19.70 -18.58 11.90
CA LEU A 33 21.09 -18.21 12.11
C LEU A 33 21.62 -18.68 13.47
N GLU A 34 20.75 -18.87 14.47
CA GLU A 34 21.12 -19.45 15.76
C GLU A 34 21.49 -20.93 15.62
N GLU A 35 20.67 -21.68 14.87
CA GLU A 35 20.94 -23.10 14.58
C GLU A 35 22.22 -23.26 13.73
N LEU A 36 22.39 -22.45 12.68
CA LEU A 36 23.63 -22.45 11.88
C LEU A 36 24.86 -22.04 12.68
N ALA A 37 24.73 -21.08 13.60
CA ALA A 37 25.82 -20.65 14.47
C ALA A 37 26.32 -21.78 15.36
N THR A 38 25.38 -22.57 15.89
CA THR A 38 25.67 -23.75 16.69
C THR A 38 26.37 -24.83 15.86
N GLU A 39 25.85 -25.10 14.66
CA GLU A 39 26.37 -26.15 13.78
C GLU A 39 27.77 -25.82 13.23
N LEU A 40 27.97 -24.61 12.71
CA LEU A 40 29.20 -24.19 12.04
C LEU A 40 30.20 -23.52 13.00
N GLY A 41 29.85 -23.38 14.28
CA GLY A 41 30.73 -22.87 15.32
C GLY A 41 31.08 -21.38 15.17
N PHE A 42 30.11 -20.54 14.81
CA PHE A 42 30.33 -19.08 14.71
C PHE A 42 29.48 -18.26 15.66
N ASN A 43 29.89 -17.02 15.91
CA ASN A 43 29.08 -16.06 16.67
C ASN A 43 28.10 -15.33 15.73
N LYS A 44 26.81 -15.58 15.89
CA LYS A 44 25.73 -14.95 15.12
C LYS A 44 25.79 -13.43 15.13
N GLN A 45 26.04 -12.80 16.27
CA GLN A 45 26.07 -11.33 16.41
C GLN A 45 27.21 -10.71 15.60
N HIS A 46 28.33 -11.43 15.47
CA HIS A 46 29.48 -10.96 14.67
C HIS A 46 29.30 -11.21 13.17
N ARG A 47 28.52 -12.22 12.76
CA ARG A 47 28.39 -12.63 11.35
C ARG A 47 27.05 -12.29 10.70
N ARG A 48 26.05 -11.80 11.44
CA ARG A 48 24.77 -11.32 10.88
C ARG A 48 24.85 -9.84 10.54
N LEU A 49 24.71 -9.53 9.25
CA LEU A 49 24.52 -8.20 8.71
C LEU A 49 23.04 -7.95 8.41
N ARG A 50 22.59 -6.71 8.57
CA ARG A 50 21.23 -6.30 8.20
C ARG A 50 21.16 -5.99 6.70
N CYS A 51 20.09 -6.45 6.05
CA CYS A 51 19.81 -6.13 4.66
C CYS A 51 19.59 -4.62 4.47
N CYS A 52 20.47 -3.95 3.74
CA CYS A 52 20.38 -2.52 3.45
C CYS A 52 19.06 -2.15 2.75
N GLY A 53 18.61 -2.97 1.78
CA GLY A 53 17.33 -2.76 1.11
C GLY A 53 16.14 -2.78 2.06
N HIS A 54 16.14 -3.68 3.05
CA HIS A 54 15.12 -3.72 4.08
C HIS A 54 15.13 -2.45 4.96
N ILE A 55 16.32 -1.96 5.35
CA ILE A 55 16.45 -0.71 6.12
C ILE A 55 15.90 0.48 5.33
N ILE A 56 16.24 0.60 4.04
CA ILE A 56 15.73 1.68 3.18
C ILE A 56 14.20 1.60 3.09
N ASN A 57 13.63 0.41 2.91
CA ASN A 57 12.18 0.22 2.88
C ASN A 57 11.52 0.64 4.19
N LEU A 58 12.11 0.33 5.35
CA LEU A 58 11.60 0.78 6.66
C LEU A 58 11.63 2.32 6.79
N VAL A 59 12.70 2.96 6.34
CA VAL A 59 12.82 4.43 6.33
C VAL A 59 11.76 5.05 5.42
N ALA A 60 11.62 4.55 4.20
CA ALA A 60 10.62 5.02 3.24
C ALA A 60 9.19 4.88 3.80
N ARG A 61 8.86 3.72 4.38
CA ARG A 61 7.55 3.51 5.04
C ARG A 61 7.33 4.47 6.20
N SER A 62 8.36 4.73 7.01
CA SER A 62 8.27 5.71 8.11
C SER A 62 8.04 7.13 7.61
N ILE A 63 8.61 7.51 6.46
CA ILE A 63 8.38 8.83 5.84
C ILE A 63 6.95 8.93 5.28
N LEU A 64 6.47 7.88 4.61
CA LEU A 64 5.18 7.89 3.93
C LEU A 64 4.01 7.79 4.93
N PHE A 65 4.15 6.95 5.95
CA PHE A 65 3.10 6.59 6.89
C PHE A 65 3.34 7.10 8.31
N GLY A 66 4.46 7.78 8.59
CA GLY A 66 4.83 8.21 9.94
C GLY A 66 5.45 7.08 10.78
N THR A 67 5.74 7.38 12.04
CA THR A 67 6.29 6.43 13.00
C THR A 67 5.35 5.23 13.19
N ASP A 68 5.93 4.03 13.37
CA ASP A 68 5.20 2.77 13.64
C ASP A 68 4.27 2.30 12.51
N ALA A 69 4.73 2.35 11.26
CA ALA A 69 4.00 1.83 10.10
C ALA A 69 3.64 0.34 10.22
N ASP A 70 4.51 -0.46 10.84
CA ASP A 70 4.27 -1.90 11.08
C ASP A 70 3.15 -2.12 12.10
N ALA A 71 3.16 -1.39 13.23
CA ALA A 71 2.09 -1.46 14.22
C ALA A 71 0.74 -1.00 13.63
N PHE A 72 0.77 0.01 12.76
CA PHE A 72 -0.41 0.46 12.03
C PHE A 72 -0.97 -0.62 11.10
N GLU A 73 -0.12 -1.32 10.35
CA GLU A 73 -0.57 -2.39 9.45
C GLU A 73 -1.12 -3.58 10.23
N GLU A 74 -0.51 -3.95 11.36
CA GLU A 74 -1.06 -4.95 12.28
C GLU A 74 -2.44 -4.50 12.80
N ASP A 75 -2.58 -3.22 13.17
CA ASP A 75 -3.85 -2.62 13.55
C ASP A 75 -4.89 -2.67 12.42
N CYS A 76 -4.50 -2.60 11.15
CA CYS A 76 -5.41 -2.73 10.02
C CYS A 76 -5.80 -4.19 9.73
N GLN A 77 -4.99 -5.16 10.14
CA GLN A 77 -5.27 -6.60 10.00
C GLN A 77 -6.16 -7.16 11.10
N ALA A 78 -6.34 -6.42 12.21
CA ALA A 78 -7.31 -6.75 13.24
C ALA A 78 -8.75 -6.75 12.66
N ASP A 79 -9.62 -7.61 13.17
CA ASP A 79 -11.03 -7.71 12.77
C ASP A 79 -11.82 -6.47 13.27
N LYS A 80 -11.61 -5.34 12.58
CA LYS A 80 -12.21 -4.04 12.84
C LYS A 80 -13.37 -3.81 11.89
N GLU A 81 -14.37 -3.07 12.35
CA GLU A 81 -15.42 -2.58 11.45
C GLU A 81 -14.79 -1.73 10.33
N LEU A 82 -15.31 -1.85 9.11
CA LEU A 82 -14.82 -1.14 7.92
C LEU A 82 -14.66 0.37 8.16
N GLN A 83 -15.53 0.98 8.98
CA GLN A 83 -15.43 2.40 9.30
C GLN A 83 -14.18 2.76 10.09
N ASP A 84 -13.75 1.91 11.02
CA ASP A 84 -12.59 2.15 11.85
C ASP A 84 -11.29 1.88 11.07
N GLU A 85 -11.28 0.86 10.21
CA GLU A 85 -10.21 0.63 9.23
C GLU A 85 -10.01 1.88 8.35
N MET A 86 -11.09 2.42 7.78
CA MET A 86 -11.02 3.62 6.95
C MET A 86 -10.54 4.86 7.71
N ARG A 87 -10.92 5.03 8.99
CA ARG A 87 -10.45 6.15 9.83
C ARG A 87 -8.96 6.07 10.07
N LEU A 88 -8.45 4.88 10.38
CA LEU A 88 -7.02 4.61 10.56
C LEU A 88 -6.25 4.99 9.30
N TRP A 89 -6.66 4.52 8.12
CA TRP A 89 -6.00 4.86 6.86
C TRP A 89 -6.08 6.34 6.51
N ARG A 90 -7.21 7.02 6.80
CA ARG A 90 -7.30 8.47 6.57
C ARG A 90 -6.32 9.27 7.42
N ALA A 91 -5.95 8.78 8.62
CA ALA A 91 -4.95 9.43 9.46
C ALA A 91 -3.55 9.44 8.81
N LYS A 92 -3.27 8.53 7.88
CA LYS A 92 -2.02 8.50 7.09
C LYS A 92 -1.99 9.52 5.94
N GLY A 93 -2.96 10.43 5.88
CA GLY A 93 -2.97 11.56 4.96
C GLY A 93 -3.30 11.17 3.51
N PRO A 94 -2.71 11.82 2.50
CA PRO A 94 -3.06 11.60 1.10
C PRO A 94 -2.85 10.15 0.62
N ILE A 95 -1.79 9.49 1.07
CA ILE A 95 -1.47 8.12 0.65
C ILE A 95 -2.48 7.13 1.20
N GLY A 96 -2.83 7.24 2.49
CA GLY A 96 -3.87 6.38 3.07
C GLY A 96 -5.28 6.65 2.51
N LYS A 97 -5.54 7.86 1.99
CA LYS A 97 -6.76 8.12 1.20
C LYS A 97 -6.72 7.42 -0.16
N LEU A 98 -5.59 7.47 -0.86
CA LEU A 98 -5.41 6.74 -2.11
C LEU A 98 -5.56 5.22 -1.92
N HIS A 99 -4.96 4.67 -0.86
CA HIS A 99 -5.16 3.27 -0.43
C HIS A 99 -6.64 2.92 -0.34
N ASN A 100 -7.41 3.71 0.45
CA ASN A 100 -8.84 3.50 0.61
C ASN A 100 -9.60 3.54 -0.73
N ILE A 101 -9.28 4.49 -1.61
CA ILE A 101 -9.94 4.62 -2.92
C ILE A 101 -9.61 3.42 -3.80
N ALA A 102 -8.33 3.03 -3.90
CA ALA A 102 -7.90 1.90 -4.71
C ALA A 102 -8.58 0.60 -4.26
N HIS A 103 -8.58 0.32 -2.95
CA HIS A 103 -9.29 -0.84 -2.40
C HIS A 103 -10.80 -0.75 -2.60
N TRP A 104 -11.40 0.43 -2.45
CA TRP A 104 -12.82 0.64 -2.69
C TRP A 104 -13.18 0.33 -4.16
N VAL A 105 -12.46 0.87 -5.14
CA VAL A 105 -12.68 0.57 -6.56
C VAL A 105 -12.54 -0.93 -6.83
N GLN A 106 -11.42 -1.53 -6.38
CA GLN A 106 -11.09 -2.94 -6.67
C GLN A 106 -12.13 -3.93 -6.13
N ARG A 107 -12.85 -3.56 -5.05
CA ARG A 107 -13.89 -4.40 -4.44
C ARG A 107 -15.21 -4.45 -5.23
N SER A 108 -15.31 -3.85 -6.43
CA SER A 108 -16.52 -3.95 -7.28
C SER A 108 -16.26 -3.76 -8.76
N GLY A 109 -16.70 -4.73 -9.57
CA GLY A 109 -16.69 -4.63 -11.02
C GLY A 109 -17.44 -3.40 -11.56
N GLN A 110 -18.55 -2.99 -10.94
CA GLN A 110 -19.28 -1.79 -11.38
C GLN A 110 -18.44 -0.52 -11.21
N ARG A 111 -17.64 -0.43 -10.13
CA ARG A 111 -16.76 0.71 -9.86
C ARG A 111 -15.55 0.71 -10.79
N ILE A 112 -14.99 -0.48 -11.07
CA ILE A 112 -13.95 -0.67 -12.10
C ILE A 112 -14.48 -0.21 -13.46
N ASP A 113 -15.64 -0.70 -13.91
CA ASP A 113 -16.24 -0.32 -15.19
C ASP A 113 -16.51 1.19 -15.29
N LYS A 114 -16.99 1.82 -14.20
CA LYS A 114 -17.22 3.27 -14.14
C LYS A 114 -15.90 4.03 -14.29
N LEU A 115 -14.82 3.55 -13.65
CA LEU A 115 -13.49 4.13 -13.80
C LEU A 115 -12.96 4.03 -15.24
N HIS A 116 -13.09 2.87 -15.89
CA HIS A 116 -12.68 2.70 -17.29
C HIS A 116 -13.47 3.60 -18.25
N LYS A 117 -14.77 3.79 -18.01
CA LYS A 117 -15.60 4.71 -18.80
C LYS A 117 -15.13 6.16 -18.64
N LEU A 118 -14.82 6.59 -17.42
CA LEU A 118 -14.31 7.95 -17.16
C LEU A 118 -12.96 8.18 -17.86
N GLN A 119 -12.06 7.19 -17.82
CA GLN A 119 -10.80 7.24 -18.58
C GLN A 119 -11.05 7.37 -20.08
N SER A 120 -11.99 6.59 -20.65
CA SER A 120 -12.30 6.65 -22.08
C SER A 120 -12.84 8.02 -22.51
N ILE A 121 -13.69 8.63 -21.69
CA ILE A 121 -14.21 9.99 -21.91
C ILE A 121 -13.05 10.99 -21.91
N GLU A 122 -12.16 10.91 -20.92
CA GLU A 122 -11.02 11.80 -20.82
C GLU A 122 -10.03 11.63 -21.97
N ASN A 123 -9.64 10.39 -22.29
CA ASN A 123 -8.76 10.08 -23.42
C ASN A 123 -9.30 10.65 -24.74
N THR A 124 -10.63 10.58 -24.92
CA THR A 124 -11.30 11.16 -26.10
C THR A 124 -11.27 12.68 -26.07
N ALA A 125 -11.54 13.31 -24.92
CA ALA A 125 -11.54 14.76 -24.75
C ALA A 125 -10.14 15.37 -24.95
N LEU A 126 -9.09 14.67 -24.52
CA LEU A 126 -7.69 15.06 -24.68
C LEU A 126 -7.13 14.73 -26.07
N GLY A 127 -7.86 13.98 -26.89
CA GLY A 127 -7.41 13.59 -28.22
C GLY A 127 -6.18 12.68 -28.21
N LEU A 128 -6.01 11.84 -27.19
CA LEU A 128 -4.85 10.97 -27.06
C LEU A 128 -4.85 9.89 -28.16
N GLU A 129 -3.64 9.63 -28.70
CA GLU A 129 -3.41 8.54 -29.65
C GLU A 129 -3.55 7.19 -28.95
N ASP A 130 -2.90 7.03 -27.80
CA ASP A 130 -3.11 5.88 -26.92
C ASP A 130 -4.35 6.10 -26.05
N ARG A 131 -5.35 5.24 -26.24
CA ARG A 131 -6.62 5.27 -25.50
C ARG A 131 -6.76 4.11 -24.52
N SER A 132 -5.64 3.47 -24.17
CA SER A 132 -5.57 2.45 -23.14
C SER A 132 -6.19 2.96 -21.85
N THR A 133 -6.84 2.05 -21.13
CA THR A 133 -7.43 2.31 -19.83
C THR A 133 -6.89 1.29 -18.85
N TYR A 134 -6.77 1.69 -17.59
CA TYR A 134 -6.01 0.96 -16.60
C TYR A 134 -6.83 0.74 -15.32
N ASP A 135 -6.62 -0.42 -14.70
CA ASP A 135 -7.11 -0.69 -13.35
C ASP A 135 -6.37 0.16 -12.31
N VAL A 136 -6.91 0.24 -11.10
CA VAL A 136 -6.14 0.71 -9.94
C VAL A 136 -5.12 -0.36 -9.52
N ILE A 137 -4.06 0.06 -8.85
CA ILE A 137 -3.10 -0.86 -8.22
C ILE A 137 -3.24 -0.68 -6.71
N THR A 138 -3.46 -1.77 -5.99
CA THR A 138 -3.46 -1.80 -4.53
C THR A 138 -2.06 -2.04 -4.01
N ASP A 139 -1.67 -1.33 -2.95
CA ASP A 139 -0.43 -1.61 -2.26
C ASP A 139 -0.52 -2.89 -1.42
N ASN A 140 0.65 -3.39 -1.04
CA ASN A 140 0.79 -4.61 -0.25
C ASN A 140 2.04 -4.46 0.65
N ALA A 141 1.82 -4.52 1.95
CA ALA A 141 2.85 -4.46 2.98
C ALA A 141 4.04 -5.41 2.75
N THR A 142 3.74 -6.62 2.25
CA THR A 142 4.71 -7.70 2.07
C THR A 142 5.52 -7.61 0.77
N ARG A 143 5.14 -6.71 -0.16
CA ARG A 143 5.82 -6.55 -1.45
C ARG A 143 6.50 -5.19 -1.49
N TRP A 144 7.83 -5.19 -1.56
CA TRP A 144 8.62 -3.95 -1.68
C TRP A 144 8.13 -3.13 -2.89
N ASN A 145 8.06 -1.81 -2.69
CA ASN A 145 7.58 -0.81 -3.65
C ASN A 145 6.09 -0.87 -4.03
N ALA A 146 5.26 -1.71 -3.41
CA ALA A 146 3.85 -1.77 -3.76
C ALA A 146 3.11 -0.43 -3.55
N SER A 147 3.46 0.31 -2.49
CA SER A 147 2.93 1.66 -2.25
C SER A 147 3.37 2.67 -3.31
N GLU A 148 4.62 2.57 -3.80
CA GLU A 148 5.11 3.40 -4.91
C GLU A 148 4.30 3.14 -6.18
N THR A 149 4.13 1.87 -6.54
CA THR A 149 3.35 1.50 -7.74
C THR A 149 1.89 1.95 -7.64
N MET A 150 1.25 1.85 -6.47
CA MET A 150 -0.08 2.40 -6.23
C MET A 150 -0.09 3.93 -6.43
N MET A 151 0.92 4.63 -5.93
CA MET A 151 1.03 6.08 -6.07
C MET A 151 1.21 6.50 -7.53
N GLU A 152 2.06 5.82 -8.30
CA GLU A 152 2.25 6.07 -9.74
C GLU A 152 0.94 5.87 -10.51
N ARG A 153 0.25 4.75 -10.28
CA ARG A 153 -1.05 4.50 -10.93
C ARG A 153 -2.11 5.51 -10.48
N GLY A 154 -2.13 5.87 -9.21
CA GLY A 154 -3.03 6.89 -8.67
C GLY A 154 -2.80 8.26 -9.31
N TYR A 155 -1.55 8.63 -9.56
CA TYR A 155 -1.19 9.86 -10.26
C TYR A 155 -1.61 9.84 -11.73
N GLN A 156 -1.36 8.73 -12.44
CA GLN A 156 -1.82 8.54 -13.82
C GLN A 156 -3.35 8.64 -13.92
N LEU A 157 -4.05 8.10 -12.92
CA LEU A 157 -5.51 8.08 -12.87
C LEU A 157 -6.12 9.22 -12.03
N ARG A 158 -5.37 10.30 -11.75
CA ARG A 158 -5.83 11.34 -10.80
C ARG A 158 -7.18 11.96 -11.21
N ASN A 159 -7.32 12.35 -12.47
CA ASN A 159 -8.52 13.01 -12.99
C ASN A 159 -9.74 12.06 -13.04
N PRO A 160 -9.61 10.82 -13.55
CA PRO A 160 -10.74 9.90 -13.58
C PRO A 160 -11.10 9.40 -12.18
N LEU A 161 -10.14 9.26 -11.26
CA LEU A 161 -10.42 8.95 -9.85
C LEU A 161 -11.13 10.10 -9.14
N ASP A 162 -10.68 11.36 -9.31
CA ASP A 162 -11.37 12.53 -8.76
C ASP A 162 -12.81 12.61 -9.29
N SER A 163 -13.00 12.37 -10.59
CA SER A 163 -14.33 12.36 -11.23
C SER A 163 -15.22 11.24 -10.69
N LEU A 164 -14.66 10.05 -10.47
CA LEU A 164 -15.37 8.90 -9.90
C LEU A 164 -15.82 9.20 -8.48
N VAL A 165 -14.91 9.66 -7.61
CA VAL A 165 -15.23 10.02 -6.23
C VAL A 165 -16.27 11.12 -6.18
N GLN A 166 -16.13 12.17 -7.00
CA GLN A 166 -17.09 13.26 -7.04
C GLN A 166 -18.50 12.80 -7.45
N ALA A 167 -18.59 11.89 -8.43
CA ALA A 167 -19.87 11.31 -8.85
C ALA A 167 -20.55 10.56 -7.70
N GLU A 168 -19.80 9.70 -6.99
CA GLU A 168 -20.32 8.95 -5.85
C GLU A 168 -20.77 9.84 -4.69
N VAL A 169 -20.00 10.88 -4.36
CA VAL A 169 -20.41 11.81 -3.29
C VAL A 169 -21.66 12.58 -3.69
N THR A 170 -21.77 12.96 -4.96
CA THR A 170 -22.95 13.66 -5.48
C THR A 170 -24.20 12.76 -5.42
N GLU A 171 -24.09 11.51 -5.87
CA GLU A 171 -25.16 10.51 -5.79
C GLU A 171 -25.57 10.26 -4.32
N TRP A 172 -24.60 10.16 -3.42
CA TRP A 172 -24.86 10.00 -1.99
C TRP A 172 -25.58 11.20 -1.40
N ASP A 173 -25.09 12.43 -1.63
CA ASP A 173 -25.69 13.65 -1.08
C ASP A 173 -27.13 13.85 -1.62
N GLN A 174 -27.40 13.47 -2.88
CA GLN A 174 -28.75 13.44 -3.43
C GLN A 174 -29.65 12.41 -2.73
N TYR A 175 -29.15 11.20 -2.51
CA TYR A 175 -29.88 10.16 -1.76
C TYR A 175 -30.21 10.62 -0.34
N VAL A 176 -29.25 11.23 0.36
CA VAL A 176 -29.45 11.83 1.69
C VAL A 176 -30.55 12.87 1.64
N ALA A 177 -30.49 13.81 0.69
CA ALA A 177 -31.47 14.88 0.57
C ALA A 177 -32.90 14.32 0.35
N MET A 178 -33.06 13.34 -0.55
CA MET A 178 -34.36 12.69 -0.77
C MET A 178 -34.85 11.96 0.48
N ARG A 179 -33.97 11.21 1.14
CA ARG A 179 -34.36 10.41 2.31
C ARG A 179 -34.67 11.25 3.54
N MET A 180 -34.01 12.39 3.70
CA MET A 180 -34.33 13.36 4.76
C MET A 180 -35.66 14.10 4.51
N LEU A 181 -36.07 14.25 3.23
CA LEU A 181 -37.41 14.73 2.88
C LEU A 181 -38.50 13.69 3.21
N GLU A 182 -38.22 12.40 2.98
CA GLU A 182 -39.19 11.33 3.21
C GLU A 182 -39.27 10.86 4.67
N ASN A 183 -38.14 10.82 5.39
CA ASN A 183 -38.09 10.28 6.76
C ASN A 183 -36.94 10.89 7.59
N PRO A 184 -37.11 12.10 8.15
CA PRO A 184 -36.04 12.86 8.82
C PRO A 184 -35.50 12.25 10.13
N GLY A 185 -36.12 11.19 10.65
CA GLY A 185 -35.75 10.56 11.92
C GLY A 185 -34.83 9.33 11.81
N ILE A 186 -34.48 8.87 10.60
CA ILE A 186 -33.65 7.66 10.41
C ILE A 186 -32.19 8.04 10.18
N PRO A 187 -31.23 7.58 11.01
CA PRO A 187 -29.82 7.88 10.83
C PRO A 187 -29.25 7.20 9.58
N LEU A 188 -28.42 7.93 8.83
CA LEU A 188 -27.75 7.45 7.61
C LEU A 188 -26.42 6.80 7.94
N ILE A 189 -26.13 5.68 7.27
CA ILE A 189 -25.12 4.73 7.74
C ILE A 189 -23.70 5.02 7.17
N PHE A 190 -23.54 5.75 6.05
CA PHE A 190 -22.19 5.94 5.46
C PHE A 190 -22.03 7.19 4.57
N ARG A 191 -21.04 8.06 4.77
CA ARG A 191 -20.67 9.12 3.79
C ARG A 191 -19.24 8.94 3.30
N ILE A 192 -19.05 8.79 1.99
CA ILE A 192 -17.75 9.00 1.35
C ILE A 192 -17.51 10.51 1.35
N GLN A 193 -16.47 10.99 2.02
CA GLN A 193 -16.12 12.42 2.01
C GLN A 193 -15.34 12.73 0.74
N THR A 194 -15.66 13.85 0.07
CA THR A 194 -14.89 14.35 -1.07
C THR A 194 -13.43 14.58 -0.68
N VAL A 195 -12.51 14.17 -1.53
CA VAL A 195 -11.09 14.52 -1.41
C VAL A 195 -10.64 15.00 -2.77
N SER A 196 -10.00 16.17 -2.83
CA SER A 196 -9.26 16.59 -4.01
C SER A 196 -7.90 15.87 -4.01
N LEU A 197 -7.62 15.05 -5.02
CA LEU A 197 -6.31 14.41 -5.19
C LEU A 197 -5.19 15.42 -5.53
N LYS A 198 -5.50 16.71 -5.72
CA LYS A 198 -4.53 17.81 -5.87
C LYS A 198 -3.46 17.88 -4.77
N VAL A 199 -3.71 17.31 -3.59
CA VAL A 199 -2.71 17.25 -2.50
C VAL A 199 -1.62 16.21 -2.78
N LEU A 200 -1.91 15.18 -3.59
CA LEU A 200 -0.89 14.24 -4.06
C LEU A 200 0.11 14.94 -5.00
N ASP A 201 -0.31 15.91 -5.81
CA ASP A 201 0.59 16.69 -6.68
C ASP A 201 1.68 17.42 -5.89
N LEU A 202 1.35 17.95 -4.71
CA LEU A 202 2.31 18.64 -3.82
C LEU A 202 3.31 17.67 -3.19
N LYS A 203 2.86 16.47 -2.76
CA LYS A 203 3.77 15.46 -2.22
C LYS A 203 4.66 14.83 -3.28
N PHE A 204 4.13 14.61 -4.49
CA PHE A 204 4.92 14.13 -5.64
C PHE A 204 5.97 15.15 -6.05
N LYS A 205 5.62 16.44 -6.17
CA LYS A 205 6.61 17.50 -6.47
C LYS A 205 7.73 17.57 -5.43
N VAL A 206 7.39 17.46 -4.13
CA VAL A 206 8.40 17.47 -3.07
C VAL A 206 9.31 16.24 -3.16
N LEU A 207 8.78 15.06 -3.48
CA LEU A 207 9.59 13.85 -3.65
C LEU A 207 10.50 13.92 -4.89
N ASP A 208 10.01 14.46 -6.00
CA ASP A 208 10.76 14.66 -7.25
C ASP A 208 11.86 15.73 -7.13
N GLU A 209 11.69 16.69 -6.20
CA GLU A 209 12.69 17.74 -5.91
C GLU A 209 13.74 17.31 -4.87
N THR A 210 13.51 16.21 -4.13
CA THR A 210 14.36 15.78 -3.00
C THR A 210 15.23 14.55 -3.31
N ILE A 211 15.02 13.88 -4.45
CA ILE A 211 15.81 12.74 -4.93
C ILE A 211 16.65 13.20 -6.13
#